data_AF-A0A8B9JJP0-F1
#
_entry.id   AF-A0A8B9JJP0-F1
#
_cell.length_a   1.000
_cell.length_b   1.000
_cell.length_c   1.000
_cell.angle_alpha   90.00
_cell.angle_beta   90.00
_cell.angle_gamma   90.00
#
_symmetry.space_group_name_H-M   'P 1'
#
loop_
_entity.id
_entity.type
_entity.pdbx_description
1 polymer ?
#
loop_
_entity_poly.entity_id
_entity_poly.type
_entity_poly.pdbx_seq_one_letter_code
_entity_poly.pdbx_strand_id
1 'polypeptide(L)'
;MLGLAGPVVQTKLGALKGEYLTVKGKDTVVHSYLGVPFAKPPLGPLRLAPPQPAEAWEGVRDATQQPYMCLQKRKFLLDIIKTMSVNTEIPEVSEDCLYLNIYTPSKPDEDAKLPVLVWIHGGGFVLGAAAMQDGSGLAAYQNVVVVIIQYRLGLTGFFSTGDEHAPGNYGLLDQLAALQWVQENIQSFGGDPAKVTIFGESAGGVSVSLQILSPMSAGLFRYAIAQSGTAAMDVLMTSHPLPAAQFLISSFKCVKWAPEWCNCLSVGTIGSITSDATNSFSEYSTTPCFPEASQ
;
A
#
# COMPACT_ATOMS: atom_id res chain seq x y z
N MET A 1 9.70 4.41 -35.73
CA MET A 1 9.15 3.21 -35.07
C MET A 1 7.80 3.61 -34.51
N LEU A 2 6.72 3.01 -35.03
CA LEU A 2 5.35 3.29 -34.59
C LEU A 2 5.22 2.88 -33.12
N GLY A 3 4.86 3.83 -32.25
CA GLY A 3 4.61 3.57 -30.84
C GLY A 3 3.48 2.57 -30.70
N LEU A 4 3.79 1.37 -30.22
CA LEU A 4 2.77 0.39 -29.87
C LEU A 4 1.95 0.99 -28.73
N ALA A 5 0.69 1.35 -29.00
CA ALA A 5 -0.24 1.82 -27.99
C ALA A 5 -0.46 0.69 -26.96
N GLY A 6 -0.08 0.93 -25.71
CA GLY A 6 -0.24 -0.04 -24.61
C GLY A 6 -1.70 -0.44 -24.37
N PRO A 7 -1.96 -1.56 -23.66
CA PRO A 7 -3.30 -2.10 -23.49
C PRO A 7 -4.16 -1.15 -22.64
N VAL A 8 -5.38 -0.87 -23.11
CA VAL A 8 -6.37 -0.08 -22.34
C VAL A 8 -7.38 -1.02 -21.72
N VAL A 9 -7.65 -0.86 -20.43
CA VAL A 9 -8.65 -1.64 -19.69
C VAL A 9 -9.64 -0.70 -19.01
N GLN A 10 -10.93 -1.05 -19.07
CA GLN A 10 -11.99 -0.31 -18.40
C GLN A 10 -12.22 -0.90 -16.99
N THR A 11 -12.05 -0.06 -15.97
CA THR A 11 -12.43 -0.39 -14.59
C THR A 11 -13.72 0.35 -14.20
N LYS A 12 -14.24 0.07 -13.00
CA LYS A 12 -15.38 0.82 -12.44
C LYS A 12 -15.04 2.30 -12.17
N LEU A 13 -13.78 2.61 -11.90
CA LEU A 13 -13.33 3.96 -11.57
C LEU A 13 -12.89 4.76 -12.80
N GLY A 14 -12.56 4.10 -13.91
CA GLY A 14 -12.12 4.75 -15.14
C GLY A 14 -11.22 3.85 -15.99
N ALA A 15 -10.82 4.34 -17.15
CA ALA A 15 -9.93 3.61 -18.05
C ALA A 15 -8.46 3.77 -17.65
N LEU A 16 -7.69 2.69 -17.77
CA LEU A 16 -6.25 2.65 -17.51
C LEU A 16 -5.52 2.23 -18.79
N LYS A 17 -4.43 2.91 -19.12
CA LYS A 17 -3.50 2.51 -20.18
C LYS A 17 -2.23 1.92 -19.54
N GLY A 18 -1.99 0.64 -19.79
CA GLY A 18 -0.83 -0.09 -19.31
C GLY A 18 0.31 -0.19 -20.33
N GLU A 19 1.23 -1.13 -20.10
CA GLU A 19 2.31 -1.51 -21.03
C GLU A 19 2.30 -3.01 -21.34
N TYR A 20 2.92 -3.36 -22.47
CA TYR A 20 3.21 -4.76 -22.81
C TYR A 20 4.63 -5.11 -22.36
N LEU A 21 4.76 -6.21 -21.63
CA LEU A 21 6.03 -6.74 -21.15
C LEU A 21 6.29 -8.12 -21.76
N THR A 22 7.53 -8.37 -22.16
CA THR A 22 8.00 -9.70 -22.58
C THR A 22 8.81 -10.33 -21.45
N VAL A 23 8.64 -11.63 -21.25
CA VAL A 23 9.32 -12.38 -20.19
C VAL A 23 10.29 -13.36 -20.81
N LYS A 24 11.55 -13.34 -20.36
CA LYS A 24 12.58 -14.25 -20.86
C LYS A 24 12.15 -15.72 -20.69
N GLY A 25 12.18 -16.47 -21.78
CA GLY A 25 11.84 -17.90 -21.80
C GLY A 25 10.35 -18.21 -21.92
N LYS A 26 9.50 -17.21 -22.19
CA LYS A 26 8.07 -17.38 -22.44
C LYS A 26 7.59 -16.46 -23.58
N ASP A 27 6.72 -16.99 -24.44
CA ASP A 27 6.10 -16.22 -25.52
C ASP A 27 4.85 -15.44 -25.06
N THR A 28 4.36 -15.71 -23.85
CA THR A 28 3.25 -14.99 -23.24
C THR A 28 3.63 -13.53 -23.02
N VAL A 29 2.87 -12.62 -23.65
CA VAL A 29 2.95 -11.18 -23.39
C VAL A 29 2.18 -10.88 -22.11
N VAL A 30 2.82 -10.16 -21.18
CA VAL A 30 2.18 -9.70 -19.94
C VAL A 30 1.75 -8.25 -20.12
N HIS A 31 0.57 -7.92 -19.63
CA HIS A 31 0.03 -6.59 -19.60
C HIS A 31 0.22 -6.03 -18.19
N SER A 32 1.00 -4.97 -18.05
CA SER A 32 1.25 -4.30 -16.78
C SER A 32 0.42 -3.03 -16.64
N TYR A 33 -0.12 -2.81 -15.44
CA TYR A 33 -0.79 -1.58 -15.04
C TYR A 33 -0.21 -1.16 -13.70
N LEU A 34 0.62 -0.13 -13.69
CA LEU A 34 1.36 0.36 -12.55
C LEU A 34 0.69 1.61 -11.96
N GLY A 35 0.74 1.78 -10.64
CA GLY A 35 0.24 2.97 -9.98
C GLY A 35 -1.28 3.14 -10.06
N VAL A 36 -2.03 2.04 -9.97
CA VAL A 36 -3.50 2.06 -9.97
C VAL A 36 -4.01 2.46 -8.58
N PRO A 37 -4.77 3.55 -8.41
CA PRO A 37 -5.26 3.97 -7.11
C PRO A 37 -6.34 3.02 -6.59
N PHE A 38 -6.21 2.55 -5.35
CA PHE A 38 -7.24 1.74 -4.70
C PHE A 38 -7.96 2.47 -3.57
N ALA A 39 -7.42 3.58 -3.08
CA ALA A 39 -8.01 4.43 -2.05
C ALA A 39 -7.73 5.92 -2.33
N LYS A 40 -8.45 6.81 -1.64
CA LYS A 40 -8.12 8.24 -1.63
C LYS A 40 -6.74 8.47 -1.01
N PRO A 41 -5.98 9.47 -1.49
CA PRO A 41 -4.74 9.87 -0.83
C PRO A 41 -4.97 10.18 0.65
N PRO A 42 -4.23 9.54 1.59
CA PRO A 42 -4.44 9.71 3.04
C PRO A 42 -3.78 11.00 3.54
N LEU A 43 -4.18 12.14 2.98
CA LEU A 43 -3.60 13.45 3.24
C LEU A 43 -4.39 14.20 4.31
N GLY A 44 -3.69 15.05 5.08
CA GLY A 44 -4.33 15.95 6.04
C GLY A 44 -5.18 15.20 7.07
N PRO A 45 -6.50 15.48 7.17
CA PRO A 45 -7.39 14.76 8.09
C PRO A 45 -7.46 13.24 7.87
N LEU A 46 -7.07 12.74 6.69
CA LEU A 46 -7.08 11.31 6.38
C LEU A 46 -5.81 10.56 6.82
N ARG A 47 -4.78 11.27 7.30
CA ARG A 47 -3.46 10.70 7.62
C ARG A 47 -3.52 9.53 8.59
N LEU A 48 -4.30 9.68 9.67
CA LEU A 48 -4.50 8.67 10.71
C LEU A 48 -5.97 8.25 10.77
N ALA A 49 -6.58 8.09 9.60
CA ALA A 49 -7.93 7.59 9.43
C ALA A 49 -7.92 6.30 8.58
N PRO A 50 -8.97 5.47 8.67
CA PRO A 50 -9.19 4.39 7.71
C PRO A 50 -9.16 4.90 6.27
N PRO A 51 -8.64 4.11 5.31
CA PRO A 51 -8.65 4.48 3.90
C PRO A 51 -10.09 4.67 3.40
N GLN A 52 -10.29 5.66 2.53
CA GLN A 52 -11.56 5.88 1.86
C GLN A 52 -11.50 5.40 0.40
N PRO A 53 -12.63 5.00 -0.22
CA PRO A 53 -12.65 4.56 -1.61
C PRO A 53 -12.07 5.59 -2.58
N ALA A 54 -11.26 5.13 -3.53
CA ALA A 54 -10.72 6.00 -4.59
C ALA A 54 -11.85 6.67 -5.41
N GLU A 55 -11.58 7.88 -5.88
CA GLU A 55 -12.52 8.61 -6.74
C GLU A 55 -12.42 8.12 -8.18
N ALA A 56 -13.56 8.10 -8.87
CA ALA A 56 -13.59 7.86 -10.31
C ALA A 56 -12.92 9.02 -11.06
N TRP A 57 -12.31 8.72 -12.21
CA TRP A 57 -11.71 9.71 -13.09
C TRP A 57 -12.31 9.63 -14.50
N GLU A 58 -12.30 10.77 -15.19
CA GLU A 58 -12.67 10.84 -16.59
C GLU A 58 -11.47 10.57 -17.51
N GLY A 59 -11.75 10.02 -18.69
CA GLY A 59 -10.72 9.72 -19.69
C GLY A 59 -9.86 8.50 -19.36
N VAL A 60 -8.64 8.48 -19.91
CA VAL A 60 -7.70 7.36 -19.79
C VAL A 60 -6.53 7.80 -18.91
N ARG A 61 -6.37 7.15 -17.77
CA ARG A 61 -5.23 7.36 -16.87
C ARG A 61 -4.03 6.54 -17.32
N ASP A 62 -2.87 7.18 -17.34
CA ASP A 62 -1.61 6.51 -17.62
C ASP A 62 -1.20 5.63 -16.42
N ALA A 63 -1.07 4.33 -16.65
CA ALA A 63 -0.72 3.31 -15.67
C ALA A 63 0.59 2.61 -16.09
N THR A 64 1.55 3.37 -16.60
CA THR A 64 2.85 2.87 -17.07
C THR A 64 4.00 3.21 -16.12
N GLN A 65 3.74 3.98 -15.06
CA GLN A 65 4.76 4.45 -14.12
C GLN A 65 4.53 3.90 -12.71
N GLN A 66 5.62 3.59 -12.01
CA GLN A 66 5.56 3.18 -10.61
C GLN A 66 5.00 4.33 -9.74
N PRO A 67 4.15 4.02 -8.74
CA PRO A 67 3.67 5.03 -7.82
C PRO A 67 4.79 5.48 -6.87
N TYR A 68 4.60 6.63 -6.23
CA TYR A 68 5.42 7.01 -5.08
C TYR A 68 5.34 5.93 -3.99
N MET A 69 6.45 5.68 -3.31
CA MET A 69 6.46 4.81 -2.13
C MET A 69 5.82 5.52 -0.95
N CYS A 70 5.28 4.78 0.01
CA CYS A 70 4.82 5.38 1.25
C CYS A 70 5.99 6.00 2.03
N LEU A 71 5.70 7.05 2.83
CA LEU A 71 6.70 7.74 3.64
C LEU A 71 7.58 6.77 4.44
N GLN A 72 8.88 6.82 4.17
CA GLN A 72 9.91 5.97 4.78
C GLN A 72 11.30 6.57 4.53
N LYS A 73 12.33 6.02 5.18
CA LYS A 73 13.72 6.44 4.93
C LYS A 73 14.25 5.86 3.62
N ARG A 74 13.95 6.52 2.49
CA ARG A 74 14.34 6.09 1.13
C ARG A 74 15.82 5.73 1.01
N LYS A 75 16.72 6.52 1.58
CA LYS A 75 18.17 6.24 1.58
C LYS A 75 18.51 4.88 2.18
N PHE A 76 17.86 4.53 3.30
CA PHE A 76 18.08 3.25 3.95
C PHE A 76 17.61 2.08 3.07
N LEU A 77 16.49 2.23 2.37
CA LEU A 77 16.03 1.25 1.38
C LEU A 77 17.01 1.12 0.20
N LEU A 78 17.51 2.23 -0.33
CA LEU A 78 18.52 2.24 -1.40
C LEU A 78 19.80 1.51 -1.00
N ASP A 79 20.28 1.73 0.23
CA ASP A 79 21.48 1.05 0.75
C ASP A 79 21.26 -0.47 0.84
N ILE A 80 20.10 -0.92 1.33
CA ILE A 80 19.72 -2.36 1.39
C ILE A 80 19.71 -2.98 -0.02
N ILE A 81 19.02 -2.34 -0.97
CA ILE A 81 18.86 -2.85 -2.34
C ILE A 81 20.19 -2.92 -3.07
N LYS A 82 21.05 -1.92 -2.86
CA LYS A 82 22.43 -1.91 -3.37
C LYS A 82 23.24 -3.07 -2.79
N THR A 83 23.13 -3.34 -1.49
CA THR A 83 23.80 -4.49 -0.86
C THR A 83 23.29 -5.82 -1.40
N MET A 84 21.99 -5.93 -1.69
CA MET A 84 21.38 -7.12 -2.29
C MET A 84 21.65 -7.26 -3.80
N SER A 85 22.35 -6.30 -4.43
CA SER A 85 22.62 -6.27 -5.87
C SER A 85 21.34 -6.36 -6.73
N VAL A 86 20.24 -5.80 -6.22
CA VAL A 86 18.97 -5.73 -6.93
C VAL A 86 18.98 -4.47 -7.79
N ASN A 87 18.78 -4.63 -9.11
CA ASN A 87 18.76 -3.53 -10.06
C ASN A 87 17.32 -3.11 -10.35
N THR A 88 16.76 -2.29 -9.46
CA THR A 88 15.39 -1.78 -9.54
C THR A 88 15.38 -0.29 -9.28
N GLU A 89 14.66 0.47 -10.10
CA GLU A 89 14.44 1.88 -9.86
C GLU A 89 13.51 2.08 -8.66
N ILE A 90 13.96 2.89 -7.70
CA ILE A 90 13.23 3.13 -6.45
C ILE A 90 12.60 4.53 -6.51
N PRO A 91 11.26 4.62 -6.59
CA PRO A 91 10.54 5.89 -6.67
C PRO A 91 10.84 6.80 -5.47
N GLU A 92 10.42 8.06 -5.58
CA GLU A 92 10.40 8.97 -4.42
C GLU A 92 9.30 8.55 -3.42
N VAL A 93 9.32 9.17 -2.23
CA VAL A 93 8.34 8.92 -1.17
C VAL A 93 7.24 9.99 -1.14
N SER A 94 6.02 9.60 -0.80
CA SER A 94 4.87 10.48 -0.61
C SER A 94 3.89 9.92 0.43
N GLU A 95 3.04 10.76 1.01
CA GLU A 95 1.85 10.30 1.74
C GLU A 95 0.77 9.78 0.78
N ASP A 96 0.71 10.35 -0.42
CA ASP A 96 -0.10 9.82 -1.51
C ASP A 96 0.59 8.58 -2.10
N CYS A 97 0.34 7.42 -1.48
CA CYS A 97 1.02 6.17 -1.80
C CYS A 97 0.08 4.94 -1.92
N LEU A 98 -1.24 5.12 -1.79
CA LEU A 98 -2.23 4.02 -1.77
C LEU A 98 -2.58 3.53 -3.19
N TYR A 99 -1.58 2.89 -3.78
CA TYR A 99 -1.58 2.37 -5.15
C TYR A 99 -1.24 0.87 -5.18
N LEU A 100 -1.67 0.20 -6.24
CA LEU A 100 -1.30 -1.17 -6.55
C LEU A 100 -0.83 -1.30 -8.00
N ASN A 101 -0.03 -2.33 -8.25
CA ASN A 101 0.44 -2.72 -9.58
C ASN A 101 -0.22 -4.04 -9.98
N ILE A 102 -0.57 -4.21 -11.25
CA ILE A 102 -1.22 -5.41 -11.78
C ILE A 102 -0.41 -5.93 -12.97
N TYR A 103 -0.20 -7.24 -13.00
CA TYR A 103 0.44 -7.97 -14.09
C TYR A 103 -0.50 -9.11 -14.49
N THR A 104 -0.98 -9.09 -15.73
CA THR A 104 -1.91 -10.13 -16.23
C THR A 104 -1.43 -10.68 -17.58
N PRO A 105 -1.51 -12.00 -17.81
CA PRO A 105 -1.29 -12.59 -19.14
C PRO A 105 -2.55 -12.52 -20.02
N SER A 106 -3.68 -12.07 -19.47
CA SER A 106 -4.97 -11.98 -20.17
C SER A 106 -5.08 -10.66 -20.93
N LYS A 107 -5.75 -10.70 -22.09
CA LYS A 107 -6.01 -9.51 -22.89
C LYS A 107 -7.15 -8.69 -22.27
N PRO A 108 -7.21 -7.36 -22.52
CA PRO A 108 -8.38 -6.58 -22.15
C PRO A 108 -9.65 -7.21 -22.72
N ASP A 109 -10.74 -7.16 -21.94
CA ASP A 109 -12.07 -7.69 -22.26
C ASP A 109 -12.16 -9.23 -22.38
N GLU A 110 -11.09 -9.96 -22.09
CA GLU A 110 -11.11 -11.43 -22.05
C GLU A 110 -11.62 -11.93 -20.68
N ASP A 111 -12.69 -12.75 -20.68
CA ASP A 111 -13.23 -13.38 -19.47
C ASP A 111 -12.43 -14.64 -19.07
N ALA A 112 -11.12 -14.49 -18.85
CA ALA A 112 -10.19 -15.61 -18.62
C ALA A 112 -10.37 -16.31 -17.25
N LYS A 113 -10.90 -15.61 -16.25
CA LYS A 113 -11.15 -16.13 -14.88
C LYS A 113 -9.93 -16.81 -14.24
N LEU A 114 -8.77 -16.17 -14.38
CA LEU A 114 -7.49 -16.64 -13.88
C LEU A 114 -7.40 -16.51 -12.35
N PRO A 115 -6.66 -17.41 -11.66
CA PRO A 115 -6.30 -17.20 -10.26
C PRO A 115 -5.57 -15.86 -10.06
N VAL A 116 -5.78 -15.24 -8.90
CA VAL A 116 -5.21 -13.92 -8.56
C VAL A 116 -4.28 -14.09 -7.36
N LEU A 117 -3.04 -13.64 -7.48
CA LEU A 117 -2.06 -13.62 -6.40
C LEU A 117 -1.82 -12.17 -5.96
N VAL A 118 -2.17 -11.84 -4.71
CA VAL A 118 -2.00 -10.49 -4.14
C VAL A 118 -0.81 -10.47 -3.19
N TRP A 119 0.26 -9.80 -3.61
CA TRP A 119 1.51 -9.67 -2.86
C TRP A 119 1.47 -8.51 -1.86
N ILE A 120 1.83 -8.81 -0.61
CA ILE A 120 2.04 -7.83 0.46
C ILE A 120 3.53 -7.81 0.80
N HIS A 121 4.19 -6.68 0.56
CA HIS A 121 5.64 -6.57 0.79
C HIS A 121 6.01 -6.55 2.28
N GLY A 122 7.20 -7.07 2.60
CA GLY A 122 7.82 -6.98 3.91
C GLY A 122 8.47 -5.63 4.18
N GLY A 123 9.42 -5.62 5.13
CA GLY A 123 10.13 -4.40 5.56
C GLY A 123 9.77 -3.92 6.96
N GLY A 124 9.39 -4.84 7.86
CA GLY A 124 9.17 -4.54 9.28
C GLY A 124 8.10 -3.49 9.56
N PHE A 125 7.14 -3.31 8.63
CA PHE A 125 6.13 -2.25 8.67
C PHE A 125 6.68 -0.81 8.59
N VAL A 126 7.97 -0.60 8.30
CA VAL A 126 8.63 0.72 8.30
C VAL A 126 9.28 1.09 6.97
N LEU A 127 9.51 0.12 6.10
CA LEU A 127 10.07 0.31 4.77
C LEU A 127 9.48 -0.71 3.79
N GLY A 128 9.80 -0.54 2.51
CA GLY A 128 9.38 -1.42 1.42
C GLY A 128 8.48 -0.70 0.44
N ALA A 129 8.31 -1.29 -0.75
CA ALA A 129 7.46 -0.75 -1.79
C ALA A 129 6.98 -1.82 -2.75
N ALA A 130 5.85 -1.55 -3.40
CA ALA A 130 5.34 -2.32 -4.53
C ALA A 130 6.36 -2.41 -5.67
N ALA A 131 7.07 -1.31 -5.95
CA ALA A 131 8.06 -1.22 -7.01
C ALA A 131 9.25 -2.17 -6.86
N MET A 132 9.48 -2.74 -5.66
CA MET A 132 10.56 -3.70 -5.42
C MET A 132 10.31 -5.06 -6.05
N GLN A 133 9.09 -5.34 -6.53
CA GLN A 133 8.73 -6.64 -7.09
C GLN A 133 8.24 -6.49 -8.53
N ASP A 134 8.70 -7.40 -9.39
CA ASP A 134 8.18 -7.58 -10.74
C ASP A 134 7.30 -8.83 -10.80
N GLY A 135 6.00 -8.62 -11.02
CA GLY A 135 5.02 -9.69 -11.14
C GLY A 135 5.01 -10.39 -12.51
N SER A 136 5.73 -9.87 -13.50
CA SER A 136 5.65 -10.32 -14.90
C SER A 136 6.05 -11.79 -15.07
N GLY A 137 7.15 -12.20 -14.45
CA GLY A 137 7.63 -13.58 -14.50
C GLY A 137 6.60 -14.56 -13.94
N LEU A 138 6.05 -14.28 -12.76
CA LEU A 138 5.08 -15.15 -12.13
C LEU A 138 3.78 -15.23 -12.95
N ALA A 139 3.29 -14.08 -13.46
CA ALA A 139 2.12 -14.01 -14.31
C ALA A 139 2.28 -14.85 -15.59
N ALA A 140 3.40 -14.70 -16.30
CA ALA A 140 3.67 -15.42 -17.56
C ALA A 140 3.90 -16.93 -17.36
N TYR A 141 4.65 -17.32 -16.32
CA TYR A 141 5.00 -18.73 -16.13
C TYR A 141 3.87 -19.56 -15.53
N GLN A 142 3.05 -18.98 -14.65
CA GLN A 142 2.00 -19.70 -13.93
C GLN A 142 0.59 -19.41 -14.48
N ASN A 143 0.46 -18.52 -15.46
CA ASN A 143 -0.82 -18.12 -16.03
C ASN A 143 -1.82 -17.61 -14.97
N VAL A 144 -1.36 -16.61 -14.20
CA VAL A 144 -2.10 -16.01 -13.08
C VAL A 144 -2.05 -14.48 -13.18
N VAL A 145 -3.04 -13.81 -12.59
CA VAL A 145 -2.95 -12.36 -12.37
C VAL A 145 -2.16 -12.11 -11.09
N VAL A 146 -1.15 -11.25 -11.15
CA VAL A 146 -0.37 -10.84 -9.98
C VAL A 146 -0.70 -9.38 -9.65
N VAL A 147 -1.10 -9.13 -8.42
CA VAL A 147 -1.37 -7.80 -7.88
C VAL A 147 -0.35 -7.53 -6.78
N ILE A 148 0.33 -6.40 -6.82
CA ILE A 148 1.30 -5.99 -5.81
C ILE A 148 0.81 -4.69 -5.18
N ILE A 149 0.52 -4.70 -3.87
CA ILE A 149 -0.11 -3.58 -3.18
C ILE A 149 0.89 -2.78 -2.35
N GLN A 150 0.61 -1.49 -2.17
CA GLN A 150 1.21 -0.68 -1.11
C GLN A 150 0.25 -0.50 0.08
N TYR A 151 0.82 -0.13 1.21
CA TYR A 151 0.10 0.23 2.43
C TYR A 151 0.92 1.23 3.24
N ARG A 152 0.27 2.09 4.04
CA ARG A 152 0.99 3.06 4.89
C ARG A 152 1.96 2.35 5.84
N LEU A 153 3.11 2.98 6.06
CA LEU A 153 4.21 2.44 6.85
C LEU A 153 4.50 3.33 8.08
N GLY A 154 5.25 2.80 9.04
CA GLY A 154 5.74 3.52 10.20
C GLY A 154 4.64 4.29 10.92
N LEU A 155 4.90 5.57 11.18
CA LEU A 155 3.98 6.43 11.92
C LEU A 155 2.61 6.57 11.23
N THR A 156 2.58 6.78 9.91
CA THR A 156 1.32 6.98 9.18
C THR A 156 0.51 5.70 9.06
N GLY A 157 1.15 4.53 9.12
CA GLY A 157 0.48 3.23 9.06
C GLY A 157 0.06 2.66 10.41
N PHE A 158 0.80 2.95 11.48
CA PHE A 158 0.72 2.15 12.72
C PHE A 158 0.76 2.96 14.02
N PHE A 159 0.74 4.30 13.97
CA PHE A 159 0.61 5.10 15.18
C PHE A 159 -0.70 4.77 15.92
N SER A 160 -0.62 4.49 17.21
CA SER A 160 -1.78 4.14 18.03
C SER A 160 -1.64 4.68 19.45
N THR A 161 -2.71 5.26 19.98
CA THR A 161 -2.86 5.62 21.40
C THR A 161 -3.48 4.47 22.20
N GLY A 162 -4.02 3.45 21.52
CA GLY A 162 -4.76 2.36 22.16
C GLY A 162 -6.19 2.72 22.54
N ASP A 163 -6.71 3.85 22.04
CA ASP A 163 -8.07 4.34 22.23
C ASP A 163 -8.72 4.74 20.88
N GLU A 164 -9.95 5.24 20.92
CA GLU A 164 -10.72 5.63 19.73
C GLU A 164 -10.15 6.81 18.95
N HIS A 165 -9.24 7.60 19.52
CA HIS A 165 -8.68 8.77 18.85
C HIS A 165 -7.58 8.40 17.87
N ALA A 166 -6.80 7.36 18.18
CA ALA A 166 -5.81 6.78 17.28
C ALA A 166 -5.81 5.25 17.45
N PRO A 167 -6.79 4.54 16.88
CA PRO A 167 -6.90 3.09 17.05
C PRO A 167 -5.70 2.36 16.41
N GLY A 168 -5.06 2.96 15.41
CA GLY A 168 -3.90 2.40 14.71
C GLY A 168 -4.29 1.43 13.60
N ASN A 169 -3.33 0.59 13.20
CA ASN A 169 -3.49 -0.42 12.15
C ASN A 169 -3.96 0.13 10.79
N TYR A 170 -3.74 1.41 10.49
CA TYR A 170 -4.12 2.03 9.22
C TYR A 170 -3.49 1.32 8.03
N GLY A 171 -2.23 0.86 8.14
CA GLY A 171 -1.58 0.07 7.10
C GLY A 171 -2.27 -1.29 6.85
N LEU A 172 -2.81 -1.95 7.89
CA LEU A 172 -3.59 -3.18 7.71
C LEU A 172 -4.97 -2.89 7.10
N LEU A 173 -5.56 -1.74 7.42
CA LEU A 173 -6.79 -1.27 6.79
C LEU A 173 -6.57 -0.90 5.32
N ASP A 174 -5.40 -0.38 4.96
CA ASP A 174 -5.03 -0.14 3.55
C ASP A 174 -4.94 -1.45 2.77
N GLN A 175 -4.34 -2.49 3.37
CA GLN A 175 -4.31 -3.83 2.77
C GLN A 175 -5.72 -4.39 2.58
N LEU A 176 -6.60 -4.22 3.58
CA LEU A 176 -8.01 -4.60 3.48
C LEU A 176 -8.70 -3.87 2.32
N ALA A 177 -8.51 -2.56 2.20
CA ALA A 177 -9.08 -1.75 1.12
C ALA A 177 -8.57 -2.19 -0.26
N ALA A 178 -7.29 -2.55 -0.39
CA ALA A 178 -6.74 -3.10 -1.61
C ALA A 178 -7.36 -4.46 -1.97
N LEU A 179 -7.63 -5.33 -0.98
CA LEU A 179 -8.31 -6.61 -1.21
C LEU A 179 -9.78 -6.41 -1.64
N GLN A 180 -10.48 -5.44 -1.06
CA GLN A 180 -11.82 -5.06 -1.50
C GLN A 180 -11.79 -4.53 -2.94
N TRP A 181 -10.81 -3.69 -3.27
CA TRP A 181 -10.62 -3.20 -4.64
C TRP A 181 -10.40 -4.36 -5.62
N VAL A 182 -9.58 -5.36 -5.25
CA VAL A 182 -9.35 -6.57 -6.06
C VAL A 182 -10.67 -7.32 -6.28
N GLN A 183 -11.45 -7.57 -5.24
CA GLN A 183 -12.76 -8.24 -5.36
C GLN A 183 -13.69 -7.50 -6.34
N GLU A 184 -13.65 -6.17 -6.35
CA GLU A 184 -14.55 -5.37 -7.16
C GLU A 184 -14.10 -5.17 -8.62
N ASN A 185 -12.80 -5.25 -8.91
CA ASN A 185 -12.23 -4.78 -10.18
C ASN A 185 -11.38 -5.82 -10.93
N ILE A 186 -10.91 -6.89 -10.28
CA ILE A 186 -9.90 -7.76 -10.89
C ILE A 186 -10.41 -8.51 -12.13
N GLN A 187 -11.73 -8.67 -12.27
CA GLN A 187 -12.34 -9.26 -13.45
C GLN A 187 -12.02 -8.49 -14.74
N SER A 188 -11.90 -7.16 -14.67
CA SER A 188 -11.49 -6.34 -15.82
C SER A 188 -10.10 -6.72 -16.35
N PHE A 189 -9.27 -7.35 -15.52
CA PHE A 189 -7.91 -7.78 -15.85
C PHE A 189 -7.82 -9.29 -16.12
N GLY A 190 -8.97 -9.96 -16.33
CA GLY A 190 -9.07 -11.41 -16.57
C GLY A 190 -8.95 -12.26 -15.30
N GLY A 191 -8.90 -11.66 -14.11
CA GLY A 191 -8.81 -12.36 -12.83
C GLY A 191 -10.17 -12.82 -12.30
N ASP A 192 -10.18 -13.91 -11.54
CA ASP A 192 -11.36 -14.44 -10.87
C ASP A 192 -11.37 -14.01 -9.38
N PRO A 193 -12.31 -13.14 -8.96
CA PRO A 193 -12.40 -12.69 -7.56
C PRO A 193 -12.66 -13.85 -6.58
N ALA A 194 -13.21 -14.98 -7.03
CA ALA A 194 -13.39 -16.17 -6.19
C ALA A 194 -12.10 -16.98 -5.98
N LYS A 195 -11.02 -16.68 -6.71
CA LYS A 195 -9.73 -17.41 -6.68
C LYS A 195 -8.56 -16.52 -6.24
N VAL A 196 -8.82 -15.59 -5.33
CA VAL A 196 -7.79 -14.71 -4.76
C VAL A 196 -6.96 -15.46 -3.72
N THR A 197 -5.63 -15.38 -3.82
CA THR A 197 -4.66 -15.84 -2.85
C THR A 197 -3.81 -14.67 -2.38
N ILE A 198 -3.75 -14.43 -1.08
CA ILE A 198 -2.82 -13.44 -0.53
C ILE A 198 -1.49 -14.10 -0.20
N PHE A 199 -0.38 -13.41 -0.48
CA PHE A 199 0.94 -13.90 -0.11
C PHE A 199 1.89 -12.76 0.25
N GLY A 200 2.86 -13.02 1.10
CA GLY A 200 3.77 -11.99 1.59
C GLY A 200 4.95 -12.56 2.35
N GLU A 201 6.01 -11.76 2.45
CA GLU A 201 7.25 -12.12 3.13
C GLU A 201 7.55 -11.20 4.31
N SER A 202 8.14 -11.75 5.38
CA SER A 202 8.50 -11.01 6.61
C SER A 202 7.27 -10.30 7.20
N ALA A 203 7.29 -8.97 7.37
CA ALA A 203 6.12 -8.18 7.77
C ALA A 203 4.91 -8.35 6.84
N GLY A 204 5.12 -8.67 5.56
CA GLY A 204 4.08 -9.07 4.63
C GLY A 204 3.50 -10.46 4.96
N GLY A 205 4.32 -11.39 5.43
CA GLY A 205 3.86 -12.68 5.97
C GLY A 205 3.08 -12.52 7.28
N VAL A 206 3.54 -11.63 8.17
CA VAL A 206 2.77 -11.21 9.37
C VAL A 206 1.43 -10.62 8.94
N SER A 207 1.43 -9.72 7.96
CA SER A 207 0.21 -9.13 7.39
C SER A 207 -0.75 -10.20 6.88
N VAL A 208 -0.28 -11.15 6.07
CA VAL A 208 -1.08 -12.29 5.61
C VAL A 208 -1.72 -13.03 6.79
N SER A 209 -0.93 -13.34 7.83
CA SER A 209 -1.44 -13.99 9.03
C SER A 209 -2.49 -13.17 9.77
N LEU A 210 -2.34 -11.84 9.84
CA LEU A 210 -3.30 -10.94 10.47
C LEU A 210 -4.58 -10.81 9.64
N GLN A 211 -4.48 -10.79 8.31
CA GLN A 211 -5.65 -10.78 7.42
C GLN A 211 -6.46 -12.08 7.52
N ILE A 212 -5.83 -13.23 7.75
CA ILE A 212 -6.54 -14.49 8.04
C ILE A 212 -7.34 -14.39 9.34
N LEU A 213 -6.78 -13.75 10.37
CA LEU A 213 -7.40 -13.64 11.69
C LEU A 213 -8.47 -12.54 11.77
N SER A 214 -8.41 -11.56 10.87
CA SER A 214 -9.32 -10.42 10.88
C SER A 214 -10.71 -10.81 10.34
N PRO A 215 -11.79 -10.58 11.10
CA PRO A 215 -13.14 -10.81 10.59
C PRO A 215 -13.51 -9.85 9.45
N MET A 216 -12.84 -8.70 9.34
CA MET A 216 -13.09 -7.72 8.27
C MET A 216 -12.67 -8.24 6.89
N SER A 217 -11.75 -9.20 6.85
CA SER A 217 -11.18 -9.73 5.62
C SER A 217 -11.87 -11.02 5.16
N ALA A 218 -12.89 -11.47 5.90
CA ALA A 218 -13.65 -12.66 5.60
C ALA A 218 -14.28 -12.58 4.20
N GLY A 219 -14.03 -13.60 3.38
CA GLY A 219 -14.56 -13.70 2.02
C GLY A 219 -13.77 -12.92 0.96
N LEU A 220 -12.72 -12.17 1.32
CA LEU A 220 -11.93 -11.41 0.34
C LEU A 220 -10.81 -12.22 -0.33
N PHE A 221 -10.45 -13.38 0.23
CA PHE A 221 -9.48 -14.30 -0.35
C PHE A 221 -9.79 -15.74 0.05
N ARG A 222 -9.23 -16.69 -0.72
CA ARG A 222 -9.46 -18.13 -0.58
C ARG A 222 -8.26 -18.87 0.02
N TYR A 223 -7.05 -18.47 -0.36
CA TYR A 223 -5.81 -19.09 0.12
C TYR A 223 -4.83 -18.02 0.63
N ALA A 224 -3.87 -18.45 1.44
CA ALA A 224 -2.89 -17.57 2.04
C ALA A 224 -1.51 -18.24 2.11
N ILE A 225 -0.44 -17.49 1.81
CA ILE A 225 0.95 -17.95 1.90
C ILE A 225 1.77 -16.94 2.70
N ALA A 226 2.18 -17.31 3.90
CA ALA A 226 3.00 -16.47 4.77
C ALA A 226 4.45 -16.96 4.76
N GLN A 227 5.35 -16.20 4.11
CA GLN A 227 6.76 -16.54 3.99
C GLN A 227 7.56 -15.85 5.10
N SER A 228 8.15 -16.62 6.01
CA SER A 228 9.03 -16.08 7.07
C SER A 228 8.38 -14.99 7.94
N GLY A 229 7.07 -15.07 8.18
CA GLY A 229 6.32 -14.11 8.99
C GLY A 229 4.98 -14.66 9.48
N THR A 230 4.65 -14.47 10.75
CA THR A 230 3.33 -14.87 11.31
C THR A 230 2.86 -13.86 12.36
N ALA A 231 1.56 -13.86 12.68
CA ALA A 231 0.99 -13.00 13.73
C ALA A 231 1.54 -13.30 15.15
N ALA A 232 2.26 -14.42 15.34
CA ALA A 232 2.95 -14.75 16.58
C ALA A 232 4.33 -14.11 16.72
N MET A 233 4.77 -13.29 15.76
CA MET A 233 6.03 -12.56 15.85
C MET A 233 5.88 -11.30 16.70
N ASP A 234 6.08 -11.45 18.01
CA ASP A 234 5.97 -10.36 19.00
C ASP A 234 6.83 -9.14 18.66
N VAL A 235 7.95 -9.31 17.94
CA VAL A 235 8.83 -8.22 17.52
C VAL A 235 8.14 -7.21 16.58
N LEU A 236 7.06 -7.59 15.91
CA LEU A 236 6.29 -6.73 15.01
C LEU A 236 4.86 -6.45 15.52
N MET A 237 4.55 -6.85 16.74
CA MET A 237 3.24 -6.69 17.37
C MET A 237 3.36 -5.91 18.68
N THR A 238 2.33 -5.16 19.05
CA THR A 238 2.27 -4.54 20.38
C THR A 238 0.84 -4.51 20.91
N SER A 239 0.65 -4.96 22.14
CA SER A 239 -0.59 -4.81 22.91
C SER A 239 -0.62 -3.53 23.75
N HIS A 240 0.49 -2.79 23.80
CA HIS A 240 0.65 -1.62 24.65
C HIS A 240 1.29 -0.47 23.83
N PRO A 241 0.53 0.15 22.90
CA PRO A 241 1.09 1.16 22.02
C PRO A 241 1.31 2.53 22.70
N LEU A 242 0.58 2.80 23.80
CA LEU A 242 0.58 4.11 24.46
C LEU A 242 1.97 4.64 24.86
N PRO A 243 2.89 3.86 25.47
CA PRO A 243 4.22 4.38 25.82
C PRO A 243 5.02 4.85 24.60
N ALA A 244 4.92 4.13 23.47
CA ALA A 244 5.57 4.52 22.23
C ALA A 244 4.95 5.81 21.66
N ALA A 245 3.61 5.92 21.69
CA ALA A 245 2.91 7.13 21.28
C ALA A 245 3.29 8.34 22.15
N GLN A 246 3.34 8.17 23.47
CA GLN A 246 3.77 9.22 24.40
C GLN A 246 5.20 9.69 24.11
N PHE A 247 6.12 8.74 23.90
CA PHE A 247 7.50 9.06 23.54
C PHE A 247 7.57 9.88 22.26
N LEU A 248 6.85 9.46 21.21
CA LEU A 248 6.77 10.18 19.94
C LEU A 248 6.18 11.60 20.12
N ILE A 249 5.01 11.72 20.75
CA ILE A 249 4.35 13.02 21.02
C ILE A 249 5.30 13.96 21.79
N SER A 250 5.98 13.45 22.81
CA SER A 250 6.94 14.24 23.60
C SER A 250 8.15 14.69 22.77
N SER A 251 8.65 13.82 21.87
CA SER A 251 9.75 14.11 20.96
C SER A 251 9.37 15.21 19.96
N PHE A 252 8.08 15.30 19.59
CA PHE A 252 7.54 16.35 18.72
C PHE A 252 7.18 17.64 19.44
N LYS A 253 7.38 17.72 20.77
CA LYS A 253 6.97 18.86 21.59
C LYS A 253 5.49 19.24 21.38
N CYS A 254 4.64 18.26 21.07
CA CYS A 254 3.21 18.51 20.97
C CYS A 254 2.69 18.77 22.39
N VAL A 255 2.21 19.98 22.64
CA VAL A 255 1.76 20.40 23.98
C VAL A 255 0.31 19.95 24.18
N LYS A 256 0.11 19.06 25.17
CA LYS A 256 -1.16 18.59 25.79
C LYS A 256 -1.95 17.45 25.10
N TRP A 257 -2.55 16.65 25.98
CA TRP A 257 -3.38 15.46 25.78
C TRP A 257 -4.84 15.82 25.47
N ALA A 258 -5.08 16.59 24.41
CA ALA A 258 -6.41 16.98 23.93
C ALA A 258 -6.42 16.88 22.40
N PRO A 259 -7.58 16.92 21.69
CA PRO A 259 -7.75 16.42 20.31
C PRO A 259 -7.08 17.29 19.21
N GLU A 260 -5.99 17.98 19.53
CA GLU A 260 -5.25 18.95 18.71
C GLU A 260 -3.95 18.35 18.12
N TRP A 261 -3.62 17.10 18.44
CA TRP A 261 -2.36 16.44 18.05
C TRP A 261 -2.27 16.09 16.55
N CYS A 262 -3.38 15.96 15.82
CA CYS A 262 -3.33 15.68 14.38
C CYS A 262 -2.67 16.79 13.57
N ASN A 263 -2.73 18.05 14.05
CA ASN A 263 -2.00 19.17 13.43
C ASN A 263 -0.50 19.14 13.73
N CYS A 264 -0.09 18.55 14.87
CA CYS A 264 1.31 18.45 15.24
C CYS A 264 2.10 17.49 14.33
N LEU A 265 1.44 16.43 13.84
CA LEU A 265 1.99 15.45 12.90
C LEU A 265 1.83 15.89 11.43
N SER A 266 2.07 17.18 11.13
CA SER A 266 2.04 17.71 9.76
C SER A 266 3.20 17.16 8.90
N VAL A 267 3.10 17.28 7.57
CA VAL A 267 4.11 16.78 6.59
C VAL A 267 5.52 17.28 6.90
N GLY A 268 5.67 18.52 7.42
CA GLY A 268 6.97 19.06 7.83
C GLY A 268 7.57 18.33 9.04
N THR A 269 6.72 17.91 9.98
CA THR A 269 7.12 17.12 11.16
C THR A 269 7.45 15.68 10.76
N ILE A 270 6.71 15.08 9.81
CA ILE A 270 6.94 13.69 9.39
C ILE A 270 8.12 13.56 8.40
N GLY A 271 8.26 14.51 7.47
CA GLY A 271 9.43 14.61 6.60
C GLY A 271 10.73 14.78 7.40
N SER A 272 10.72 15.64 8.43
CA SER A 272 11.86 15.82 9.33
C SER A 272 12.13 14.60 10.23
N ILE A 273 11.16 13.74 10.56
CA ILE A 273 11.42 12.44 11.23
C ILE A 273 12.21 11.47 10.34
N THR A 274 11.94 11.49 9.03
CA THR A 274 12.66 10.63 8.08
C THR A 274 14.09 11.12 7.83
N SER A 275 14.36 12.43 7.97
CA SER A 275 15.71 13.02 7.80
C SER A 275 16.49 13.19 9.10
N ASP A 276 15.87 13.58 10.22
CA ASP A 276 16.55 14.19 11.36
C ASP A 276 15.94 13.80 12.71
N ALA A 277 16.63 12.90 13.41
CA ALA A 277 16.68 12.97 14.86
C ALA A 277 17.66 14.07 15.29
N THR A 278 17.50 15.31 14.83
CA THR A 278 18.18 16.51 15.36
C THR A 278 17.65 17.80 14.71
N ASN A 279 17.10 18.67 15.55
CA ASN A 279 16.88 20.11 15.38
C ASN A 279 15.47 20.64 15.02
N SER A 280 15.12 21.64 15.83
CA SER A 280 13.92 22.48 16.02
C SER A 280 13.31 23.18 14.81
N PHE A 281 12.00 23.53 14.90
CA PHE A 281 11.31 24.86 14.73
C PHE A 281 9.81 24.62 14.38
N SER A 282 8.84 24.96 15.25
CA SER A 282 8.07 26.21 15.49
C SER A 282 6.73 26.35 14.73
N GLU A 283 5.66 26.47 15.54
CA GLU A 283 4.32 27.07 15.36
C GLU A 283 3.39 26.60 14.23
N TYR A 284 2.27 25.94 14.58
CA TYR A 284 1.07 25.87 13.72
C TYR A 284 -0.27 25.97 14.47
N SER A 285 -1.18 26.60 13.73
CA SER A 285 -2.58 26.99 13.95
C SER A 285 -3.52 25.94 14.54
N THR A 286 -4.50 26.43 15.31
CA THR A 286 -5.58 25.70 15.98
C THR A 286 -6.80 25.52 15.08
N THR A 287 -7.02 24.32 14.55
CA THR A 287 -8.31 23.89 13.97
C THR A 287 -8.62 22.47 14.46
N PRO A 288 -9.84 22.19 14.99
CA PRO A 288 -10.17 20.88 15.56
C PRO A 288 -10.26 19.77 14.52
N CYS A 289 -9.97 18.53 14.96
CA CYS A 289 -9.72 17.37 14.11
C CYS A 289 -10.95 16.60 13.63
N PHE A 290 -12.16 16.99 14.05
CA PHE A 290 -13.39 16.33 13.65
C PHE A 290 -14.43 17.40 13.30
N PRO A 291 -15.22 17.24 12.23
CA PRO A 291 -16.50 17.92 12.17
C PRO A 291 -17.33 17.41 13.35
N GLU A 292 -17.91 18.32 14.13
CA GLU A 292 -18.91 17.98 15.13
C GLU A 292 -19.96 17.07 14.48
N ALA A 293 -20.24 15.93 15.10
CA ALA A 293 -21.35 15.09 14.70
C ALA A 293 -22.64 15.92 14.86
N SER A 294 -23.21 16.36 13.73
CA SER A 294 -24.54 16.95 13.72
C SER A 294 -25.55 15.89 14.16
N GLN A 295 -26.21 16.15 15.29
CA GLN A 295 -27.41 15.45 15.75
C GLN A 295 -28.55 15.58 14.75
#